data_AF-A0A5E4JQC6-F1
#
_entry.id   AF-A0A5E4JQC6-F1
#
_cell.length_a   1.000
_cell.length_b   1.000
_cell.length_c   1.000
_cell.angle_alpha   90.00
_cell.angle_beta   90.00
_cell.angle_gamma   90.00
#
_symmetry.space_group_name_H-M   'P 1'
#
loop_
_entity.id
_entity.type
_entity.pdbx_description
1 polymer ?
#
loop_
_entity_poly.entity_id
_entity_poly.type
_entity_poly.pdbx_seq_one_letter_code
_entity_poly.pdbx_strand_id
1 'polypeptide(L)'
;MKKRKAKIPAEDRQLFFIFNTLAPRVSDSNDYGTIIGYTVFNSLKNFRLISSSSEERLFHEVKNAYTHFENLIKKIKSSDNYTPHLFELQNNTESALEEYSKTRIPSINQIPESEFEGSWIFTGILDTLFNRGGNHLDRLRRYGLELDRAVQRRGVVKGNRSCLERDYRDLYTCFVREKGDRRD
;
A
#
# COMPACT_ATOMS: atom_id res chain seq x y z
N MET A 1 33.15 -20.91 7.67
CA MET A 1 32.33 -19.99 8.49
C MET A 1 31.09 -19.57 7.72
N LYS A 2 29.89 -20.04 8.12
CA LYS A 2 28.61 -19.58 7.52
C LYS A 2 28.28 -18.21 8.10
N LYS A 3 28.35 -17.14 7.28
CA LYS A 3 27.84 -15.81 7.66
C LYS A 3 26.34 -15.93 7.91
N ARG A 4 25.92 -15.88 9.18
CA ARG A 4 24.51 -15.70 9.53
C ARG A 4 24.10 -14.34 8.97
N LYS A 5 23.23 -14.33 7.96
CA LYS A 5 22.58 -13.10 7.48
C LYS A 5 21.89 -12.47 8.69
N ALA A 6 22.31 -11.26 9.07
CA ALA A 6 21.68 -10.52 10.15
C ALA A 6 20.18 -10.45 9.88
N LYS A 7 19.41 -11.03 10.79
CA LYS A 7 17.95 -10.96 10.78
C LYS A 7 17.62 -9.51 11.07
N ILE A 8 17.11 -8.79 10.07
CA ILE A 8 16.64 -7.40 10.22
C ILE A 8 15.79 -7.34 11.50
N PRO A 9 16.10 -6.47 12.47
CA PRO A 9 15.28 -6.31 13.67
C PRO A 9 13.82 -6.15 13.25
N ALA A 10 12.91 -6.86 13.92
CA ALA A 10 11.47 -6.78 13.61
C ALA A 10 10.91 -5.35 13.75
N GLU A 11 11.66 -4.47 14.41
CA GLU A 11 11.38 -3.05 14.59
C GLU A 11 11.49 -2.26 13.28
N ASP A 12 12.33 -2.65 12.32
CA ASP A 12 12.55 -1.86 11.09
C ASP A 12 11.43 -1.99 10.04
N ARG A 13 10.60 -3.04 10.14
CA ARG A 13 9.60 -3.39 9.12
C ARG A 13 8.21 -2.90 9.48
N GLN A 14 8.07 -1.64 9.82
CA GLN A 14 6.76 -1.00 10.03
C GLN A 14 6.61 0.16 9.05
N LEU A 15 5.39 0.41 8.59
CA LEU A 15 5.11 1.59 7.76
C LEU A 15 5.65 2.87 8.40
N PHE A 16 5.61 2.97 9.74
CA PHE A 16 6.13 4.11 10.47
C PHE A 16 7.60 4.43 10.14
N PHE A 17 8.50 3.43 10.19
CA PHE A 17 9.91 3.64 9.90
C PHE A 17 10.18 3.78 8.40
N ILE A 18 9.41 3.07 7.58
CA ILE A 18 9.46 3.19 6.13
C ILE A 18 9.12 4.62 5.70
N PHE A 19 8.04 5.19 6.23
CA PHE A 19 7.59 6.54 5.89
C PHE A 19 8.52 7.61 6.44
N ASN A 20 9.04 7.45 7.66
CA ASN A 20 10.07 8.34 8.20
C ASN A 20 11.40 8.26 7.41
N THR A 21 11.68 7.13 6.77
CA THR A 21 12.80 7.02 5.84
C THR A 21 12.49 7.68 4.50
N LEU A 22 11.26 7.57 4.00
CA LEU A 22 10.88 8.14 2.70
C LEU A 22 10.70 9.66 2.75
N ALA A 23 10.06 10.19 3.80
CA ALA A 23 9.68 11.61 3.92
C ALA A 23 10.79 12.61 3.62
N PRO A 24 12.00 12.52 4.21
CA PRO A 24 13.07 13.50 3.93
C PRO A 24 13.65 13.42 2.51
N ARG A 25 13.21 12.46 1.69
CA ARG A 25 13.68 12.26 0.30
C ARG A 25 12.74 12.82 -0.74
N VAL A 26 11.57 13.31 -0.34
CA VAL A 26 10.55 13.82 -1.24
C VAL A 26 10.21 15.25 -0.82
N SER A 27 10.53 16.21 -1.67
CA SER A 27 10.39 17.63 -1.36
C SER A 27 8.96 18.14 -1.45
N ASP A 28 8.16 17.58 -2.36
CA ASP A 28 6.77 17.98 -2.56
C ASP A 28 5.79 17.02 -1.85
N SER A 29 4.83 17.59 -1.12
CA SER A 29 3.85 16.80 -0.38
C SER A 29 2.86 16.05 -1.28
N ASN A 30 2.54 16.57 -2.47
CA ASN A 30 1.66 15.89 -3.42
C ASN A 30 2.39 14.70 -4.04
N ASP A 31 3.66 14.84 -4.36
CA ASP A 31 4.52 13.76 -4.82
C ASP A 31 4.66 12.68 -3.74
N TYR A 32 4.83 13.08 -2.48
CA TYR A 32 4.91 12.14 -1.36
C TYR A 32 3.64 11.30 -1.22
N GLY A 33 2.48 11.95 -1.25
CA GLY A 33 1.18 11.27 -1.28
C GLY A 33 1.02 10.32 -2.47
N THR A 34 1.45 10.77 -3.65
CA THR A 34 1.42 9.97 -4.88
C THR A 34 2.30 8.73 -4.75
N ILE A 35 3.54 8.89 -4.26
CA ILE A 35 4.47 7.78 -4.03
C ILE A 35 3.85 6.75 -3.09
N ILE A 36 3.27 7.17 -1.96
CA ILE A 36 2.67 6.24 -1.01
C ILE A 36 1.48 5.52 -1.64
N GLY A 37 0.52 6.28 -2.18
CA GLY A 37 -0.70 5.72 -2.76
C GLY A 37 -0.40 4.75 -3.89
N TYR A 38 0.50 5.14 -4.79
CA TYR A 38 0.80 4.36 -5.99
C TYR A 38 1.69 3.17 -5.68
N THR A 39 2.56 3.26 -4.66
CA THR A 39 3.35 2.10 -4.21
C THR A 39 2.44 1.04 -3.59
N VAL A 40 1.46 1.43 -2.77
CA VAL A 40 0.46 0.49 -2.23
C VAL A 40 -0.31 -0.16 -3.38
N PHE A 41 -0.87 0.63 -4.29
CA PHE A 41 -1.61 0.13 -5.45
C PHE A 41 -0.77 -0.84 -6.30
N ASN A 42 0.43 -0.43 -6.71
CA ASN A 42 1.30 -1.26 -7.55
C ASN A 42 1.81 -2.51 -6.84
N SER A 43 2.02 -2.44 -5.52
CA SER A 43 2.41 -3.63 -4.76
C SER A 43 1.30 -4.68 -4.81
N LEU A 44 0.05 -4.28 -4.63
CA LEU A 44 -1.05 -5.21 -4.46
C LEU A 44 -1.70 -5.69 -5.76
N LYS A 45 -1.55 -4.95 -6.88
CA LYS A 45 -2.21 -5.30 -8.16
C LYS A 45 -1.87 -6.69 -8.68
N ASN A 46 -0.61 -7.11 -8.48
CA ASN A 46 -0.10 -8.42 -8.92
C ASN A 46 0.04 -9.41 -7.75
N PHE A 47 -0.56 -9.09 -6.60
CA PHE A 47 -0.48 -9.97 -5.44
C PHE A 47 -1.18 -11.30 -5.72
N ARG A 48 -0.48 -12.39 -5.46
CA ARG A 48 -1.02 -13.75 -5.49
C ARG A 48 -0.77 -14.40 -4.15
N LEU A 49 -1.82 -14.94 -3.55
CA LEU A 49 -1.71 -15.63 -2.28
C LEU A 49 -1.00 -16.97 -2.48
N ILE A 50 -0.05 -17.26 -1.61
CA ILE A 50 0.75 -18.50 -1.63
C ILE A 50 0.21 -19.55 -0.63
N SER A 51 -0.70 -19.15 0.27
CA SER A 51 -1.24 -19.97 1.36
C SER A 51 -2.77 -20.00 1.36
N SER A 52 -3.40 -20.97 2.03
CA SER A 52 -4.85 -21.08 2.13
C SER A 52 -5.47 -20.36 3.33
N SER A 53 -4.66 -19.80 4.25
CA SER A 53 -5.18 -19.13 5.44
C SER A 53 -5.50 -17.65 5.19
N SER A 54 -6.72 -17.23 5.56
CA SER A 54 -7.15 -15.83 5.52
C SER A 54 -6.26 -14.93 6.37
N GLU A 55 -5.82 -15.39 7.55
CA GLU A 55 -4.92 -14.65 8.42
C GLU A 55 -3.53 -14.45 7.78
N GLU A 56 -3.00 -15.48 7.11
CA GLU A 56 -1.71 -15.35 6.44
C GLU A 56 -1.77 -14.38 5.27
N ARG A 57 -2.92 -14.28 4.57
CA ARG A 57 -3.12 -13.29 3.51
C ARG A 57 -2.88 -11.88 4.00
N LEU A 58 -3.47 -11.49 5.14
CA LEU A 58 -3.30 -10.16 5.73
C LEU A 58 -1.82 -9.81 5.86
N PHE A 59 -1.03 -10.75 6.38
CA PHE A 59 0.41 -10.57 6.59
C PHE A 59 1.18 -10.51 5.27
N HIS A 60 0.80 -11.31 4.28
CA HIS A 60 1.45 -11.32 2.98
C HIS A 60 1.18 -10.03 2.18
N GLU A 61 -0.03 -9.47 2.24
CA GLU A 61 -0.36 -8.20 1.60
C GLU A 61 0.50 -7.05 2.17
N VAL A 62 0.58 -6.95 3.50
CA VAL A 62 1.41 -5.93 4.17
C VAL A 62 2.89 -6.11 3.84
N LYS A 63 3.41 -7.33 3.91
CA LYS A 63 4.83 -7.61 3.57
C LYS A 63 5.16 -7.27 2.12
N ASN A 64 4.21 -7.48 1.22
CA ASN A 64 4.40 -7.14 -0.18
C ASN A 64 4.47 -5.62 -0.39
N ALA A 65 3.64 -4.85 0.32
CA ALA A 65 3.74 -3.39 0.37
C ALA A 65 5.10 -2.92 0.94
N TYR A 66 5.54 -3.49 2.07
CA TYR A 66 6.87 -3.18 2.63
C TYR A 66 7.99 -3.41 1.61
N THR A 67 7.96 -4.56 0.94
CA THR A 67 9.00 -4.92 -0.04
C THR A 67 9.08 -3.89 -1.16
N HIS A 68 7.93 -3.42 -1.66
CA HIS A 68 7.89 -2.39 -2.69
C HIS A 68 8.41 -1.04 -2.18
N PHE A 69 8.01 -0.62 -0.98
CA PHE A 69 8.53 0.60 -0.37
C PHE A 69 10.03 0.55 -0.11
N GLU A 70 10.54 -0.55 0.45
CA GLU A 70 11.97 -0.72 0.70
C GLU A 70 12.77 -0.70 -0.60
N ASN A 71 12.28 -1.34 -1.65
CA ASN A 71 12.91 -1.32 -2.97
C ASN A 71 12.89 0.07 -3.58
N LEU A 72 11.78 0.80 -3.45
CA LEU A 72 11.68 2.19 -3.90
C LEU A 72 12.67 3.09 -3.13
N ILE A 73 12.71 3.00 -1.81
CA ILE A 73 13.65 3.76 -0.98
C ILE A 73 15.10 3.46 -1.40
N LYS A 74 15.44 2.20 -1.66
CA LYS A 74 16.77 1.83 -2.18
C LYS A 74 17.04 2.48 -3.53
N LYS A 75 16.09 2.41 -4.47
CA LYS A 75 16.19 3.06 -5.79
C LYS A 75 16.42 4.57 -5.66
N ILE A 76 15.63 5.27 -4.84
CA ILE A 76 15.75 6.72 -4.60
C ILE A 76 17.10 7.05 -3.96
N LYS A 77 17.54 6.28 -2.96
CA LYS A 77 18.86 6.46 -2.34
C LYS A 77 20.00 6.30 -3.34
N SER A 78 19.89 5.35 -4.26
CA SER A 78 20.92 5.10 -5.26
C SER A 78 20.98 6.16 -6.36
N SER A 79 19.85 6.75 -6.74
CA SER A 79 19.79 7.81 -7.76
C SER A 79 19.91 9.23 -7.21
N ASP A 80 19.83 9.39 -5.88
CA ASP A 80 19.71 10.67 -5.17
C ASP A 80 18.61 11.60 -5.75
N ASN A 81 17.60 10.99 -6.36
CA ASN A 81 16.52 11.68 -7.05
C ASN A 81 15.29 10.76 -7.10
N TYR A 82 14.17 11.25 -6.58
CA TYR A 82 12.91 10.50 -6.55
C TYR A 82 12.09 10.61 -7.83
N THR A 83 12.30 11.65 -8.64
CA THR A 83 11.45 12.01 -9.78
C THR A 83 11.33 10.89 -10.84
N PRO A 84 12.42 10.20 -11.27
CA PRO A 84 12.28 9.11 -12.24
C PRO A 84 11.41 7.95 -11.72
N HIS A 85 11.51 7.65 -10.43
CA HIS A 85 10.75 6.57 -9.79
C HIS A 85 9.29 6.97 -9.56
N LEU A 86 9.01 8.26 -9.34
CA LEU A 86 7.65 8.81 -9.33
C LEU A 86 6.99 8.63 -10.71
N PHE A 87 7.69 8.99 -11.80
CA PHE A 87 7.16 8.79 -13.15
C PHE A 87 6.92 7.31 -13.48
N GLU A 88 7.83 6.42 -13.08
CA GLU A 88 7.65 4.96 -13.21
C GLU A 88 6.37 4.50 -12.50
N LEU A 89 6.15 4.96 -11.25
CA LEU A 89 4.95 4.64 -10.49
C LEU A 89 3.69 5.21 -11.14
N GLN A 90 3.74 6.45 -11.65
CA GLN A 90 2.61 7.10 -12.30
C GLN A 90 2.17 6.35 -13.54
N ASN A 91 3.08 6.09 -14.47
CA ASN A 91 2.78 5.34 -15.69
C ASN A 91 2.18 3.95 -15.37
N ASN A 92 2.78 3.23 -14.41
CA ASN A 92 2.31 1.90 -14.02
C ASN A 92 0.93 1.91 -13.36
N THR A 93 0.58 2.94 -12.61
CA THR A 93 -0.74 3.11 -11.99
C THR A 93 -1.77 3.54 -13.02
N GLU A 94 -1.45 4.53 -13.85
CA GLU A 94 -2.35 5.08 -14.86
C GLU A 94 -2.75 4.02 -15.88
N SER A 95 -1.78 3.30 -16.45
CA SER A 95 -2.06 2.23 -17.41
C SER A 95 -2.94 1.13 -16.79
N ALA A 96 -2.67 0.75 -15.53
CA ALA A 96 -3.46 -0.25 -14.83
C ALA A 96 -4.90 0.24 -14.58
N LEU A 97 -5.08 1.48 -14.11
CA LEU A 97 -6.42 2.04 -13.90
C LEU A 97 -7.21 2.19 -15.20
N GLU A 98 -6.55 2.54 -16.30
CA GLU A 98 -7.18 2.57 -17.62
C GLU A 98 -7.66 1.17 -18.03
N GLU A 99 -6.84 0.15 -17.84
CA GLU A 99 -7.21 -1.24 -18.09
C GLU A 99 -8.42 -1.65 -17.22
N TYR A 100 -8.37 -1.39 -15.91
CA TYR A 100 -9.45 -1.74 -15.00
C TYR A 100 -10.75 -1.00 -15.28
N SER A 101 -10.69 0.24 -15.80
CA SER A 101 -11.88 1.00 -16.20
C SER A 101 -12.68 0.34 -17.32
N LYS A 102 -12.03 -0.52 -18.13
CA LYS A 102 -12.64 -1.26 -19.24
C LYS A 102 -13.14 -2.64 -18.81
N THR A 103 -12.76 -3.11 -17.63
CA THR A 103 -13.12 -4.42 -17.09
C THR A 103 -14.20 -4.31 -16.02
N ARG A 104 -15.15 -5.24 -16.00
CA ARG A 104 -16.08 -5.35 -14.87
C ARG A 104 -15.34 -6.01 -13.70
N ILE A 105 -14.95 -5.20 -12.72
CA ILE A 105 -14.31 -5.67 -11.51
C ILE A 105 -15.38 -6.32 -10.63
N PRO A 106 -15.28 -7.61 -10.29
CA PRO A 106 -16.23 -8.24 -9.39
C PRO A 106 -16.13 -7.58 -8.01
N SER A 107 -17.28 -7.30 -7.39
CA SER A 107 -17.29 -6.79 -6.02
C SER A 107 -16.70 -7.85 -5.09
N ILE A 108 -15.91 -7.40 -4.10
CA ILE A 108 -15.26 -8.29 -3.12
C ILE A 108 -16.27 -9.20 -2.40
N ASN A 109 -17.53 -8.78 -2.32
CA ASN A 109 -18.62 -9.52 -1.67
C ASN A 109 -19.20 -10.64 -2.55
N GLN A 110 -18.74 -10.80 -3.80
CA GLN A 110 -19.27 -11.78 -4.76
C GLN A 110 -18.37 -13.01 -4.94
N ILE A 111 -17.17 -13.03 -4.35
CA ILE A 111 -16.22 -14.14 -4.45
C ILE A 111 -16.07 -14.79 -3.07
N PRO A 112 -16.31 -16.10 -2.93
CA PRO A 112 -16.04 -16.80 -1.67
C PRO A 112 -14.58 -16.58 -1.24
N GLU A 113 -14.35 -16.23 0.03
CA GLU A 113 -13.01 -15.93 0.55
C GLU A 113 -12.03 -17.11 0.35
N SER A 114 -12.54 -18.33 0.40
CA SER A 114 -11.80 -19.58 0.14
C SER A 114 -11.29 -19.74 -1.29
N GLU A 115 -11.86 -19.03 -2.25
CA GLU A 115 -11.55 -19.14 -3.68
C GLU A 115 -10.79 -17.91 -4.22
N PHE A 116 -10.76 -16.82 -3.45
CA PHE A 116 -10.12 -15.59 -3.88
C PHE A 116 -8.59 -15.68 -3.69
N GLU A 117 -7.80 -15.66 -4.77
CA GLU A 117 -6.34 -15.72 -4.67
C GLU A 117 -5.65 -14.34 -4.67
N GLY A 118 -6.41 -13.26 -4.87
CA GLY A 118 -5.89 -11.89 -4.99
C GLY A 118 -5.73 -11.13 -3.66
N SER A 119 -5.48 -9.83 -3.74
CA SER A 119 -5.42 -8.94 -2.57
C SER A 119 -6.80 -8.39 -2.24
N TRP A 120 -7.22 -8.53 -0.97
CA TRP A 120 -8.47 -7.95 -0.49
C TRP A 120 -8.40 -6.43 -0.46
N ILE A 121 -7.26 -5.88 -0.04
CA ILE A 121 -7.04 -4.43 -0.07
C ILE A 121 -7.13 -3.93 -1.52
N PHE A 122 -6.55 -4.62 -2.49
CA PHE A 122 -6.58 -4.20 -3.89
C PHE A 122 -7.99 -4.18 -4.48
N THR A 123 -8.77 -5.26 -4.27
CA THR A 123 -10.17 -5.30 -4.72
C THR A 123 -10.97 -4.18 -4.06
N GLY A 124 -10.74 -3.92 -2.78
CA GLY A 124 -11.37 -2.81 -2.06
C GLY A 124 -10.96 -1.43 -2.58
N ILE A 125 -9.69 -1.25 -2.99
CA ILE A 125 -9.22 -0.04 -3.66
C ILE A 125 -10.00 0.18 -4.95
N LEU A 126 -10.07 -0.85 -5.81
CA LEU A 126 -10.75 -0.76 -7.09
C LEU A 126 -12.23 -0.42 -6.90
N ASP A 127 -12.93 -1.13 -6.02
CA ASP A 127 -14.33 -0.87 -5.69
C ASP A 127 -14.53 0.59 -5.23
N THR A 128 -13.67 1.06 -4.32
CA THR A 128 -13.72 2.44 -3.81
C THR A 128 -13.42 3.49 -4.89
N LEU A 129 -12.49 3.22 -5.80
CA LEU A 129 -12.13 4.16 -6.87
C LEU A 129 -13.27 4.27 -7.89
N PHE A 130 -13.76 3.14 -8.39
CA PHE A 130 -14.70 3.09 -9.51
C PHE A 130 -16.17 3.35 -9.10
N ASN A 131 -16.58 3.06 -7.86
CA ASN A 131 -17.95 3.33 -7.41
C ASN A 131 -18.21 4.78 -6.99
N ARG A 132 -17.17 5.57 -6.72
CA ARG A 132 -17.30 6.90 -6.09
C ARG A 132 -17.10 8.09 -7.03
N GLY A 133 -17.04 7.86 -8.34
CA GLY A 133 -16.84 8.89 -9.37
C GLY A 133 -15.57 9.75 -9.14
N GLY A 134 -15.34 10.72 -10.03
CA GLY A 134 -14.22 11.66 -9.92
C GLY A 134 -12.85 11.10 -10.34
N ASN A 135 -11.80 11.87 -10.10
CA ASN A 135 -10.45 11.53 -10.55
C ASN A 135 -9.79 10.46 -9.64
N HIS A 136 -9.62 9.25 -10.17
CA HIS A 136 -9.05 8.10 -9.44
C HIS A 136 -7.61 8.35 -8.96
N LEU A 137 -6.79 9.03 -9.77
CA LEU A 137 -5.39 9.34 -9.49
C LEU A 137 -5.27 10.29 -8.30
N ASP A 138 -6.05 11.37 -8.32
CA ASP A 138 -6.09 12.33 -7.21
C ASP A 138 -6.57 11.66 -5.91
N ARG A 139 -7.55 10.75 -5.99
CA ARG A 139 -8.04 10.02 -4.83
C ARG A 139 -6.98 9.08 -4.24
N LEU A 140 -6.26 8.32 -5.07
CA LEU A 140 -5.15 7.47 -4.62
C LEU A 140 -4.06 8.27 -3.92
N ARG A 141 -3.70 9.44 -4.48
CA ARG A 141 -2.75 10.38 -3.86
C ARG A 141 -3.22 10.83 -2.47
N ARG A 142 -4.49 11.22 -2.34
CA ARG A 142 -5.08 11.62 -1.06
C ARG A 142 -5.05 10.46 -0.06
N TYR A 143 -5.40 9.24 -0.47
CA TYR A 143 -5.31 8.05 0.38
C TYR A 143 -3.88 7.77 0.86
N GLY A 144 -2.87 8.01 0.01
CA GLY A 144 -1.47 7.93 0.42
C GLY A 144 -1.12 8.90 1.57
N LEU A 145 -1.56 10.16 1.46
CA LEU A 145 -1.38 11.15 2.55
C LEU A 145 -2.16 10.78 3.82
N GLU A 146 -3.37 10.25 3.66
CA GLU A 146 -4.17 9.80 4.79
C GLU A 146 -3.54 8.62 5.52
N LEU A 147 -2.94 7.69 4.77
CA LEU A 147 -2.21 6.55 5.33
C LEU A 147 -1.00 7.02 6.14
N ASP A 148 -0.18 7.93 5.60
CA ASP A 148 0.94 8.49 6.37
C ASP A 148 0.44 9.13 7.66
N ARG A 149 -0.56 10.02 7.60
CA ARG A 149 -1.15 10.64 8.80
C ARG A 149 -1.70 9.62 9.80
N ALA A 150 -2.28 8.51 9.35
CA ALA A 150 -2.75 7.45 10.23
C ALA A 150 -1.58 6.74 10.94
N VAL A 151 -0.56 6.36 10.17
CA VAL A 151 0.64 5.70 10.64
C VAL A 151 1.44 6.58 11.61
N GLN A 152 1.63 7.86 11.31
CA GLN A 152 2.35 8.80 12.19
C GLN A 152 1.60 9.03 13.51
N ARG A 153 0.26 9.20 13.46
CA ARG A 153 -0.55 9.35 14.68
C ARG A 153 -0.50 8.11 15.57
N ARG A 154 -0.49 6.93 14.96
CA ARG A 154 -0.37 5.66 15.69
C ARG A 154 1.01 5.50 16.32
N GLY A 155 2.07 5.92 15.63
CA GLY A 155 3.45 5.74 16.07
C GLY A 155 3.94 4.30 15.95
N VAL A 156 4.98 3.97 16.72
CA VAL A 156 5.65 2.68 16.74
C VAL A 156 4.82 1.64 17.50
N VAL A 157 4.65 0.46 16.90
CA VAL A 157 3.94 -0.67 17.53
C VAL A 157 4.96 -1.72 17.98
N LYS A 158 4.80 -2.26 19.18
CA LYS A 158 5.64 -3.35 19.69
C LYS A 158 5.04 -4.71 19.33
N GLY A 159 5.88 -5.67 18.95
CA GLY A 159 5.49 -7.04 18.60
C GLY A 159 5.18 -7.21 17.11
N ASN A 160 5.81 -8.19 16.47
CA ASN A 160 5.77 -8.37 15.01
C ASN A 160 4.34 -8.65 14.47
N ARG A 161 3.59 -9.54 15.13
CA ARG A 161 2.21 -9.86 14.72
C ARG A 161 1.30 -8.63 14.86
N SER A 162 1.38 -7.97 16.01
CA SER A 162 0.62 -6.74 16.28
C SER A 162 0.98 -5.61 15.31
N CYS A 163 2.23 -5.50 14.87
CA CYS A 163 2.63 -4.55 13.83
C CYS A 163 1.94 -4.83 12.50
N LEU A 164 2.04 -6.07 11.99
CA LEU A 164 1.44 -6.44 10.71
C LEU A 164 -0.08 -6.27 10.71
N GLU A 165 -0.75 -6.67 11.80
CA GLU A 165 -2.20 -6.49 11.97
C GLU A 165 -2.59 -5.01 11.96
N ARG A 166 -1.79 -4.14 12.60
CA ARG A 166 -2.05 -2.71 12.65
C ARG A 166 -1.78 -2.03 11.31
N ASP A 167 -0.68 -2.34 10.66
CA ASP A 167 -0.36 -1.80 9.32
C ASP A 167 -1.40 -2.27 8.28
N TYR A 168 -1.87 -3.53 8.36
CA TYR A 168 -3.00 -4.00 7.55
C TYR A 168 -4.25 -3.16 7.78
N ARG A 169 -4.60 -2.91 9.06
CA ARG A 169 -5.78 -2.13 9.42
C ARG A 169 -5.68 -0.68 8.92
N ASP A 170 -4.50 -0.08 9.00
CA ASP A 170 -4.25 1.28 8.52
C ASP A 170 -4.42 1.35 6.99
N LEU A 171 -3.82 0.40 6.26
CA LEU A 171 -4.02 0.26 4.80
C LEU A 171 -5.50 0.09 4.45
N TYR A 172 -6.16 -0.89 5.05
CA TYR A 172 -7.56 -1.19 4.78
C TYR A 172 -8.45 0.02 5.09
N THR A 173 -8.22 0.72 6.21
CA THR A 173 -9.06 1.86 6.60
C THR A 173 -8.87 3.07 5.68
N CYS A 174 -7.65 3.34 5.22
CA CYS A 174 -7.37 4.47 4.34
C CYS A 174 -7.77 4.23 2.89
N PHE A 175 -7.72 2.98 2.41
CA PHE A 175 -7.91 2.66 1.00
C PHE A 175 -9.24 1.97 0.67
N VAL A 176 -9.86 1.27 1.63
CA VAL A 176 -11.04 0.43 1.41
C VAL A 176 -12.22 0.88 2.26
N ARG A 177 -12.03 1.06 3.56
CA ARG A 177 -13.15 1.32 4.48
C ARG A 177 -13.70 2.72 4.22
N GLU A 178 -15.02 2.80 4.06
CA GLU A 178 -15.69 4.07 4.09
C GLU A 178 -15.39 4.77 5.43
N LYS A 179 -14.80 5.96 5.39
CA LYS A 179 -15.06 6.93 6.45
C LYS A 179 -16.56 7.22 6.37
N GLY A 180 -17.35 6.45 7.09
CA GLY A 180 -18.78 6.69 7.21
C GLY A 180 -19.00 8.17 7.55
N ASP A 181 -19.96 8.77 6.84
CA ASP A 181 -20.65 10.01 7.20
C ASP A 181 -19.89 10.93 8.16
N ARG A 182 -18.94 11.70 7.64
CA ARG A 182 -18.76 13.05 8.17
C ARG A 182 -19.59 13.98 7.31
N ARG A 183 -20.90 13.92 7.56
CA ARG A 183 -21.71 15.14 7.52
C ARG A 183 -21.24 15.97 8.70
N ASP A 184 -20.39 16.94 8.42
CA ASP A 184 -20.34 18.20 9.15
C ASP A 184 -20.32 19.30 8.08
#